data_AF-A0AAD4T0F0-F1
#
_entry.id   AF-A0AAD4T0F0-F1
#
_cell.length_a   1.000
_cell.length_b   1.000
_cell.length_c   1.000
_cell.angle_alpha   90.00
_cell.angle_beta   90.00
_cell.angle_gamma   90.00
#
_symmetry.space_group_name_H-M   'P 1'
#
loop_
_entity.id
_entity.type
_entity.pdbx_description
1 polymer ?
#
loop_
_entity_poly.entity_id
_entity_poly.type
_entity_poly.pdbx_seq_one_letter_code
_entity_poly.pdbx_strand_id
1 'polypeptide(L)'
;MEVPVRCLVKLWKFISFVPVFLSLLVLGLIKAALVGPVVASIVFAANSAVIIGLWPAHFIWTYYCVFKTKRLGLTLKIFVLVSLHLPLVIWPVIGIVANLLVGIGYGFFNPLIATFEATGKNVMEKACRYFYDGSWSTVKGGCMIVEDFTDFCFHSYFSFMDELSEQIRDDEKPMDIKLLKLPSCLVVSLLAIPVDVPMITAVALWKSPYMLVKGWKRLLEDLVGRNGPFAESVCVPFAGLAIILWPIAVVAAVISSFLSSFFLGLYAGVIVHQENSVRMGLTYIVSVISLFDEYTNDLLYFREGSCLPRPKYRRNMKTSSSLPERTISIEKDNNHCQNCEKIISVGSKLVSEKSRLKWGIQQLKPVQVWDWLFRSCEVNGRILLHEGLIDTKDIEECILKGKCKKLGIKLPAWCILQCLLSSAKSNSPGLVISDDMEMTKFNWPRDKVLEWFLGPLLIIKEQIKGLQLNEKEEACLRKLTMTCNNDKPQDWDHTGFPTEDSVKTAQLQAIVRRLQGIVASMTRIPTFRRRFKNLVKVLYIEAAKTAVGSESLEEEISRSRQASKKPSSVAQEIGGSNPKSNTNFAEGGCEETTKDGNSIV
;
A
#
# COMPACT_ATOMS: atom_id res chain seq x y z
N MET A 1 -47.29 30.37 14.44
CA MET A 1 -46.27 29.73 13.58
C MET A 1 -44.90 30.29 13.95
N GLU A 2 -44.15 29.61 14.80
CA GLU A 2 -42.76 30.00 15.08
C GLU A 2 -41.84 29.32 14.06
N VAL A 3 -41.40 30.07 13.04
CA VAL A 3 -40.27 29.62 12.22
C VAL A 3 -39.06 29.60 13.15
N PRO A 4 -38.39 28.45 13.36
CA PRO A 4 -37.39 28.36 14.41
C PRO A 4 -36.22 29.28 14.09
N VAL A 5 -35.95 30.26 14.96
CA VAL A 5 -34.84 31.24 14.82
C VAL A 5 -33.51 30.55 14.57
N ARG A 6 -33.32 29.35 15.13
CA ARG A 6 -32.17 28.45 14.91
C ARG A 6 -31.98 28.03 13.43
N CYS A 7 -33.02 27.99 12.62
CA CYS A 7 -32.95 27.70 11.18
C CYS A 7 -32.52 28.93 10.37
N LEU A 8 -33.06 30.12 10.67
CA LEU A 8 -32.63 31.38 10.07
C LEU A 8 -31.14 31.67 10.34
N VAL A 9 -30.67 31.46 11.58
CA VAL A 9 -29.25 31.61 11.93
C VAL A 9 -28.35 30.58 11.22
N LYS A 10 -28.84 29.35 10.98
CA LYS A 10 -28.12 28.36 10.15
C LYS A 10 -28.05 28.81 8.68
N LEU A 11 -29.17 29.27 8.12
CA LEU A 11 -29.26 29.74 6.73
C LEU A 11 -28.37 30.96 6.49
N TRP A 12 -28.35 31.92 7.43
CA TRP A 12 -27.47 33.09 7.37
C TRP A 12 -25.98 32.71 7.42
N LYS A 13 -25.60 31.77 8.29
CA LYS A 13 -24.22 31.25 8.33
C LYS A 13 -23.84 30.48 7.06
N PHE A 14 -24.80 29.82 6.40
CA PHE A 14 -24.58 29.19 5.11
C PHE A 14 -24.38 30.22 3.99
N ILE A 15 -25.28 31.21 3.88
CA ILE A 15 -25.18 32.31 2.89
C ILE A 15 -23.88 33.10 3.05
N SER A 16 -23.48 33.41 4.29
CA SER A 16 -22.22 34.08 4.59
C SER A 16 -20.96 33.25 4.27
N PHE A 17 -21.09 31.93 4.11
CA PHE A 17 -19.98 31.03 3.76
C PHE A 17 -19.81 30.87 2.24
N VAL A 18 -20.88 30.98 1.44
CA VAL A 18 -20.84 30.92 -0.03
C VAL A 18 -19.75 31.82 -0.66
N PRO A 19 -19.60 33.12 -0.32
CA PRO A 19 -18.57 33.96 -0.93
C PRO A 19 -17.13 33.53 -0.57
N VAL A 20 -16.92 33.00 0.64
CA VAL A 20 -15.62 32.44 1.05
C VAL A 20 -15.31 31.17 0.27
N PHE A 21 -16.28 30.27 0.13
CA PHE A 21 -16.15 29.06 -0.67
C PHE A 21 -15.87 29.37 -2.15
N LEU A 22 -16.60 30.31 -2.75
CA LEU A 22 -16.38 30.73 -4.14
C LEU A 22 -15.00 31.37 -4.31
N SER A 23 -14.53 32.16 -3.35
CA SER A 23 -13.18 32.76 -3.39
C SER A 23 -12.08 31.69 -3.33
N LEU A 24 -12.23 30.68 -2.47
CA LEU A 24 -11.32 29.52 -2.41
C LEU A 24 -11.37 28.65 -3.67
N LEU A 25 -12.56 28.47 -4.24
CA LEU A 25 -12.75 27.74 -5.50
C LEU A 25 -12.05 28.47 -6.66
N VAL A 26 -12.24 29.78 -6.80
CA VAL A 26 -11.57 30.60 -7.82
C VAL A 26 -10.04 30.58 -7.62
N LEU A 27 -9.55 30.74 -6.38
CA LEU A 27 -8.12 30.65 -6.08
C LEU A 27 -7.54 29.27 -6.43
N GLY A 28 -8.25 28.19 -6.08
CA GLY A 28 -7.85 26.81 -6.41
C GLY A 28 -7.85 26.53 -7.91
N LEU A 29 -8.83 27.07 -8.64
CA LEU A 29 -8.90 26.99 -10.11
C LEU A 29 -7.78 27.80 -10.78
N ILE A 30 -7.44 28.99 -10.28
CA ILE A 30 -6.30 29.78 -10.78
C ILE A 30 -4.99 29.01 -10.56
N LYS A 31 -4.78 28.43 -9.38
CA LYS A 31 -3.61 27.57 -9.11
C LYS A 31 -3.58 26.34 -10.02
N ALA A 32 -4.71 25.67 -10.23
CA ALA A 32 -4.82 24.52 -11.13
C ALA A 32 -4.52 24.91 -12.58
N ALA A 33 -4.95 26.08 -13.04
CA ALA A 33 -4.67 26.60 -14.38
C ALA A 33 -3.18 26.97 -14.58
N LEU A 34 -2.49 27.46 -13.54
CA LEU A 34 -1.08 27.84 -13.61
C LEU A 34 -0.12 26.66 -13.41
N VAL A 35 -0.35 25.84 -12.37
CA VAL A 35 0.54 24.74 -11.98
C VAL A 35 0.19 23.44 -12.71
N GLY A 36 -1.10 23.21 -13.00
CA GLY A 36 -1.58 21.97 -13.61
C GLY A 36 -0.96 21.65 -14.95
N PRO A 37 -0.87 22.57 -15.93
CA PRO A 37 -0.22 22.31 -17.21
C PRO A 37 1.27 21.95 -17.08
N VAL A 38 1.99 22.59 -16.15
CA VAL A 38 3.41 22.29 -15.87
C VAL A 38 3.56 20.87 -15.33
N VAL A 39 2.76 20.50 -14.33
CA VAL A 39 2.82 19.18 -13.69
C VAL A 39 2.33 18.08 -14.62
N ALA A 40 1.27 18.33 -15.38
CA ALA A 40 0.79 17.41 -16.41
C ALA A 40 1.86 17.19 -17.49
N SER A 41 2.58 18.23 -17.91
CA SER A 41 3.67 18.13 -18.89
C SER A 41 4.87 17.34 -18.36
N ILE A 42 5.28 17.57 -17.11
CA ILE A 42 6.37 16.82 -16.45
C ILE A 42 6.02 15.33 -16.36
N VAL A 43 4.83 15.00 -15.83
CA VAL A 43 4.36 13.62 -15.69
C VAL A 43 4.18 12.97 -17.06
N PHE A 44 3.59 13.68 -18.03
CA PHE A 44 3.38 13.18 -19.37
C PHE A 44 4.70 12.86 -20.08
N ALA A 45 5.61 13.82 -20.19
CA ALA A 45 6.86 13.66 -20.92
C ALA A 45 7.78 12.60 -20.28
N ALA A 46 7.99 12.67 -18.96
CA ALA A 46 8.93 11.77 -18.28
C ALA A 46 8.45 10.31 -18.29
N ASN A 47 7.19 10.04 -17.92
CA ASN A 47 6.68 8.67 -17.94
C ASN A 47 6.52 8.12 -19.36
N SER A 48 6.20 8.96 -20.36
CA SER A 48 6.16 8.50 -21.76
C SER A 48 7.55 8.13 -22.27
N ALA A 49 8.59 8.88 -21.90
CA ALA A 49 9.98 8.52 -22.19
C ALA A 49 10.39 7.20 -21.51
N VAL A 50 9.97 6.96 -20.27
CA VAL A 50 10.19 5.68 -19.56
C VAL A 50 9.45 4.53 -20.26
N ILE A 51 8.18 4.71 -20.64
CA ILE A 51 7.39 3.72 -21.39
C ILE A 51 8.08 3.34 -22.69
N ILE A 52 8.42 4.34 -23.53
CA ILE A 52 9.03 4.11 -24.85
C ILE A 52 10.43 3.50 -24.71
N GLY A 53 11.25 4.01 -23.79
CA GLY A 53 12.63 3.56 -23.59
C GLY A 53 12.75 2.15 -23.01
N LEU A 54 11.88 1.76 -22.07
CA LEU A 54 11.89 0.41 -21.48
C LEU A 54 11.03 -0.60 -22.23
N TRP A 55 10.11 -0.19 -23.11
CA TRP A 55 9.23 -1.11 -23.82
C TRP A 55 9.97 -2.26 -24.53
N PRO A 56 11.08 -2.05 -25.27
CA PRO A 56 11.83 -3.16 -25.88
C PRO A 56 12.39 -4.14 -24.85
N ALA A 57 12.89 -3.64 -23.71
CA ALA A 57 13.43 -4.47 -22.64
C ALA A 57 12.31 -5.26 -21.93
N HIS A 58 11.18 -4.62 -21.62
CA HIS A 58 9.99 -5.27 -21.06
C HIS A 58 9.44 -6.34 -22.00
N PHE A 59 9.36 -6.04 -23.30
CA PHE A 59 8.91 -6.97 -24.33
C PHE A 59 9.79 -8.22 -24.34
N ILE A 60 11.11 -8.06 -24.56
CA ILE A 60 12.06 -9.18 -24.65
C ILE A 60 12.09 -9.98 -23.33
N TRP A 61 12.15 -9.32 -22.18
CA TRP A 61 12.20 -9.99 -20.87
C TRP A 61 10.94 -10.81 -20.60
N THR A 62 9.76 -10.32 -21.02
CA THR A 62 8.51 -11.06 -20.83
C THR A 62 8.48 -12.34 -21.66
N TYR A 63 8.89 -12.28 -22.93
CA TYR A 63 9.03 -13.48 -23.76
C TYR A 63 10.05 -14.47 -23.17
N TYR A 64 11.20 -13.97 -22.70
CA TYR A 64 12.23 -14.80 -22.04
C TYR A 64 11.68 -15.52 -20.81
N CYS A 65 11.01 -14.81 -19.89
CA CYS A 65 10.47 -15.41 -18.67
C CYS A 65 9.31 -16.39 -18.93
N VAL A 66 8.41 -16.09 -19.87
CA VAL A 66 7.33 -17.01 -20.30
C VAL A 66 7.88 -18.25 -21.02
N PHE A 67 8.97 -18.11 -21.78
CA PHE A 67 9.64 -19.26 -22.39
C PHE A 67 10.33 -20.13 -21.33
N LYS A 68 11.08 -19.50 -20.41
CA LYS A 68 11.87 -20.16 -19.36
C LYS A 68 11.03 -20.84 -18.28
N THR A 69 9.88 -20.27 -17.92
CA THR A 69 9.09 -20.74 -16.76
C THR A 69 8.73 -22.22 -16.86
N LYS A 70 8.87 -22.95 -15.77
CA LYS A 70 8.33 -24.32 -15.65
C LYS A 70 6.88 -24.32 -15.12
N ARG A 71 6.31 -23.15 -14.77
CA ARG A 71 4.97 -23.02 -14.19
C ARG A 71 3.83 -23.33 -15.16
N LEU A 72 4.08 -23.15 -16.46
CA LEU A 72 3.13 -23.37 -17.54
C LEU A 72 3.48 -24.65 -18.30
N GLY A 73 2.51 -25.55 -18.45
CA GLY A 73 2.65 -26.71 -19.31
C GLY A 73 2.70 -26.33 -20.80
N LEU A 74 3.16 -27.26 -21.64
CA LEU A 74 3.61 -26.96 -23.01
C LEU A 74 2.51 -26.31 -23.88
N THR A 75 1.27 -26.79 -23.77
CA THR A 75 0.12 -26.22 -24.50
C THR A 75 -0.16 -24.78 -24.07
N LEU A 76 -0.22 -24.54 -22.77
CA LEU A 76 -0.51 -23.21 -22.22
C LEU A 76 0.63 -22.24 -22.54
N LYS A 77 1.88 -22.69 -22.48
CA LYS A 77 3.05 -21.89 -22.83
C LYS A 77 3.00 -21.39 -24.28
N ILE A 78 2.72 -22.27 -25.25
CA ILE A 78 2.59 -21.86 -26.67
C ILE A 78 1.46 -20.84 -26.85
N PHE A 79 0.29 -21.10 -26.26
CA PHE A 79 -0.84 -20.18 -26.36
C PHE A 79 -0.53 -18.80 -25.75
N VAL A 80 0.06 -18.76 -24.55
CA VAL A 80 0.45 -17.50 -23.91
C VAL A 80 1.48 -16.78 -24.77
N LEU A 81 2.49 -17.47 -25.30
CA LEU A 81 3.54 -16.87 -26.14
C LEU A 81 2.95 -16.16 -27.38
N VAL A 82 1.97 -16.78 -28.05
CA VAL A 82 1.26 -16.16 -29.19
C VAL A 82 0.34 -15.03 -28.74
N SER A 83 -0.45 -15.26 -27.67
CA SER A 83 -1.42 -14.29 -27.17
C SER A 83 -0.78 -13.08 -26.49
N LEU A 84 0.50 -13.15 -26.09
CA LEU A 84 1.24 -12.11 -25.39
C LEU A 84 1.64 -10.94 -26.31
N HIS A 85 1.74 -11.18 -27.63
CA HIS A 85 2.10 -10.14 -28.59
C HIS A 85 1.11 -8.96 -28.56
N LEU A 86 -0.19 -9.27 -28.59
CA LEU A 86 -1.25 -8.27 -28.61
C LEU A 86 -1.23 -7.31 -27.39
N PRO A 87 -1.23 -7.77 -26.12
CA PRO A 87 -1.16 -6.88 -24.97
C PRO A 87 0.18 -6.15 -24.88
N LEU A 88 1.32 -6.75 -25.26
CA LEU A 88 2.62 -6.06 -25.21
C LEU A 88 2.75 -4.93 -26.26
N VAL A 89 2.08 -5.04 -27.41
CA VAL A 89 2.05 -3.97 -28.43
C VAL A 89 1.01 -2.89 -28.08
N ILE A 90 -0.12 -3.27 -27.49
CA ILE A 90 -1.17 -2.32 -27.07
C ILE A 90 -0.78 -1.57 -25.78
N TRP A 91 -0.01 -2.19 -24.89
CA TRP A 91 0.32 -1.65 -23.56
C TRP A 91 0.95 -0.25 -23.58
N PRO A 92 1.94 0.09 -24.43
CA PRO A 92 2.48 1.45 -24.51
C PRO A 92 1.43 2.51 -24.85
N VAL A 93 0.51 2.19 -25.77
CA VAL A 93 -0.55 3.12 -26.20
C VAL A 93 -1.52 3.39 -25.03
N ILE A 94 -1.99 2.34 -24.36
CA ILE A 94 -2.83 2.46 -23.17
C ILE A 94 -2.08 3.20 -22.06
N GLY A 95 -0.80 2.89 -21.85
CA GLY A 95 0.06 3.51 -20.84
C GLY A 95 0.23 5.01 -21.05
N ILE A 96 0.49 5.46 -22.28
CA ILE A 96 0.64 6.88 -22.62
C ILE A 96 -0.68 7.64 -22.44
N VAL A 97 -1.81 7.06 -22.87
CA VAL A 97 -3.15 7.66 -22.69
C VAL A 97 -3.53 7.74 -21.21
N ALA A 98 -3.31 6.67 -20.44
CA ALA A 98 -3.57 6.65 -19.00
C ALA A 98 -2.66 7.65 -18.27
N ASN A 99 -1.39 7.75 -18.65
CA ASN A 99 -0.43 8.69 -18.09
C ASN A 99 -0.82 10.15 -18.36
N LEU A 100 -1.34 10.47 -19.55
CA LEU A 100 -1.89 11.79 -19.85
C LEU A 100 -3.08 12.13 -18.95
N LEU A 101 -4.04 11.19 -18.80
CA LEU A 101 -5.21 11.37 -17.94
C LEU A 101 -4.82 11.53 -16.46
N VAL A 102 -3.85 10.75 -15.97
CA VAL A 102 -3.30 10.87 -14.60
C VAL A 102 -2.58 12.20 -14.41
N GLY A 103 -1.75 12.63 -15.37
CA GLY A 103 -1.04 13.91 -15.33
C GLY A 103 -2.00 15.11 -15.26
N ILE A 104 -3.03 15.13 -16.13
CA ILE A 104 -4.08 16.17 -16.13
C ILE A 104 -4.89 16.12 -14.83
N GLY A 105 -5.36 14.93 -14.43
CA GLY A 105 -6.19 14.76 -13.23
C GLY A 105 -5.44 15.18 -11.96
N TYR A 106 -4.21 14.71 -11.78
CA TYR A 106 -3.38 15.09 -10.63
C TYR A 106 -3.02 16.58 -10.66
N GLY A 107 -2.58 17.11 -11.81
CA GLY A 107 -2.24 18.52 -11.99
C GLY A 107 -3.40 19.47 -11.73
N PHE A 108 -4.65 19.06 -12.02
CA PHE A 108 -5.85 19.85 -11.76
C PHE A 108 -6.40 19.69 -10.34
N PHE A 109 -6.61 18.45 -9.88
CA PHE A 109 -7.30 18.20 -8.60
C PHE A 109 -6.40 18.41 -7.37
N ASN A 110 -5.10 18.11 -7.44
CA ASN A 110 -4.23 18.25 -6.28
C ASN A 110 -4.07 19.69 -5.77
N PRO A 111 -3.77 20.72 -6.60
CA PRO A 111 -3.67 22.10 -6.12
C PRO A 111 -5.02 22.69 -5.71
N LEU A 112 -6.12 22.21 -6.32
CA LEU A 112 -7.49 22.56 -5.94
C LEU A 112 -7.80 22.06 -4.52
N ILE A 113 -7.58 20.77 -4.25
CA ILE A 113 -7.79 20.13 -2.93
C ILE A 113 -6.87 20.76 -1.86
N ALA A 114 -5.59 20.96 -2.17
CA ALA A 114 -4.63 21.57 -1.24
C ALA A 114 -5.03 23.00 -0.82
N THR A 115 -5.72 23.74 -1.69
CA THR A 115 -6.21 25.09 -1.38
C THR A 115 -7.35 25.07 -0.36
N PHE A 116 -8.18 24.01 -0.36
CA PHE A 116 -9.20 23.81 0.68
C PHE A 116 -8.63 23.22 1.98
N GLU A 117 -7.55 22.43 1.91
CA GLU A 117 -6.86 21.90 3.11
C GLU A 117 -6.15 23.01 3.90
N ALA A 118 -5.52 23.96 3.20
CA ALA A 118 -4.84 25.11 3.80
C ALA A 118 -5.77 26.01 4.64
N THR A 119 -7.09 25.99 4.40
CA THR A 119 -8.06 26.81 5.16
C THR A 119 -8.32 26.26 6.57
N GLY A 120 -8.00 24.99 6.84
CA GLY A 120 -8.20 24.36 8.15
C GLY A 120 -7.24 24.81 9.26
N LYS A 121 -6.23 25.64 8.94
CA LYS A 121 -5.21 26.11 9.89
C LYS A 121 -5.10 27.64 9.84
N ASN A 122 -5.46 28.30 10.95
CA ASN A 122 -5.21 29.71 11.32
C ASN A 122 -5.08 30.73 10.16
N VAL A 123 -6.21 31.33 9.79
CA VAL A 123 -6.39 32.09 8.52
C VAL A 123 -5.69 33.47 8.46
N MET A 124 -5.15 34.02 9.55
CA MET A 124 -4.85 35.45 9.67
C MET A 124 -3.41 35.91 9.35
N GLU A 125 -2.47 35.02 8.98
CA GLU A 125 -1.14 35.45 8.49
C GLU A 125 -0.80 34.95 7.08
N LYS A 126 -0.66 35.92 6.16
CA LYS A 126 0.12 35.91 4.92
C LYS A 126 -0.47 35.13 3.72
N ALA A 127 -1.26 35.85 2.91
CA ALA A 127 -1.72 35.41 1.58
C ALA A 127 -0.60 34.99 0.62
N CYS A 128 0.61 35.58 0.74
CA CYS A 128 1.77 35.19 -0.06
C CYS A 128 2.24 33.74 0.26
N ARG A 129 2.14 33.31 1.52
CA ARG A 129 2.37 31.91 1.92
C ARG A 129 1.31 30.99 1.30
N TYR A 130 0.07 31.44 1.19
CA TYR A 130 -1.05 30.72 0.58
C TYR A 130 -0.87 30.42 -0.93
N PHE A 131 -0.06 31.19 -1.66
CA PHE A 131 0.23 30.92 -3.08
C PHE A 131 1.37 29.90 -3.25
N TYR A 132 2.36 29.94 -2.33
CA TYR A 132 3.48 29.01 -2.30
C TYR A 132 3.05 27.63 -1.78
N ASP A 133 2.24 27.58 -0.72
CA ASP A 133 1.60 26.36 -0.21
C ASP A 133 0.58 25.79 -1.23
N GLY A 134 0.66 24.47 -1.41
CA GLY A 134 -0.12 23.73 -2.40
C GLY A 134 0.50 23.72 -3.81
N SER A 135 1.15 24.80 -4.23
CA SER A 135 1.74 24.90 -5.58
C SER A 135 3.03 24.07 -5.69
N TRP A 136 4.02 24.35 -4.84
CA TRP A 136 5.29 23.62 -4.86
C TRP A 136 5.13 22.15 -4.42
N SER A 137 4.22 21.87 -3.50
CA SER A 137 3.89 20.49 -3.10
C SER A 137 3.23 19.69 -4.22
N THR A 138 2.42 20.33 -5.08
CA THR A 138 1.88 19.69 -6.29
C THR A 138 3.01 19.33 -7.26
N VAL A 139 3.94 20.25 -7.54
CA VAL A 139 5.10 19.97 -8.43
C VAL A 139 5.97 18.84 -7.87
N LYS A 140 6.32 18.90 -6.58
CA LYS A 140 7.07 17.84 -5.90
C LYS A 140 6.34 16.49 -5.96
N GLY A 141 5.02 16.49 -5.82
CA GLY A 141 4.20 15.28 -5.96
C GLY A 141 4.13 14.75 -7.39
N GLY A 142 4.16 15.62 -8.41
CA GLY A 142 4.33 15.22 -9.80
C GLY A 142 5.66 14.50 -10.04
N CYS A 143 6.76 15.04 -9.51
CA CYS A 143 8.07 14.38 -9.55
C CYS A 143 8.06 13.04 -8.78
N MET A 144 7.35 12.95 -7.64
CA MET A 144 7.18 11.70 -6.89
C MET A 144 6.39 10.64 -7.68
N ILE A 145 5.38 11.03 -8.47
CA ILE A 145 4.64 10.12 -9.37
C ILE A 145 5.57 9.58 -10.46
N VAL A 146 6.42 10.44 -11.04
CA VAL A 146 7.42 10.03 -12.03
C VAL A 146 8.46 9.09 -11.43
N GLU A 147 8.98 9.40 -10.24
CA GLU A 147 9.92 8.53 -9.51
C GLU A 147 9.30 7.16 -9.20
N ASP A 148 8.07 7.13 -8.67
CA ASP A 148 7.37 5.89 -8.31
C ASP A 148 7.06 5.04 -9.56
N PHE A 149 6.67 5.65 -10.68
CA PHE A 149 6.45 4.95 -11.96
C PHE A 149 7.77 4.42 -12.55
N THR A 150 8.83 5.22 -12.50
CA THR A 150 10.17 4.84 -12.97
C THR A 150 10.71 3.66 -12.16
N ASP A 151 10.64 3.72 -10.82
CA ASP A 151 11.05 2.63 -9.92
C ASP A 151 10.24 1.35 -10.19
N PHE A 152 8.95 1.45 -10.51
CA PHE A 152 8.13 0.30 -10.90
C PHE A 152 8.65 -0.34 -12.20
N CYS A 153 8.81 0.46 -13.26
CA CYS A 153 9.22 -0.05 -14.57
C CYS A 153 10.65 -0.60 -14.58
N PHE A 154 11.60 0.02 -13.87
CA PHE A 154 13.00 -0.44 -13.82
C PHE A 154 13.24 -1.65 -12.91
N HIS A 155 12.39 -1.89 -11.90
CA HIS A 155 12.70 -2.91 -10.88
C HIS A 155 11.53 -3.80 -10.49
N SER A 156 10.37 -3.23 -10.14
CA SER A 156 9.22 -4.04 -9.71
C SER A 156 8.75 -4.96 -10.84
N TYR A 157 8.68 -4.45 -12.08
CA TYR A 157 8.32 -5.21 -13.27
C TYR A 157 9.24 -6.43 -13.49
N PHE A 158 10.55 -6.21 -13.55
CA PHE A 158 11.54 -7.27 -13.71
C PHE A 158 11.45 -8.28 -12.55
N SER A 159 11.33 -7.82 -11.30
CA SER A 159 11.17 -8.71 -10.13
C SER A 159 9.91 -9.59 -10.18
N PHE A 160 8.78 -9.10 -10.74
CA PHE A 160 7.60 -9.93 -10.98
C PHE A 160 7.85 -10.95 -12.10
N MET A 161 8.49 -10.54 -13.20
CA MET A 161 8.80 -11.44 -14.30
C MET A 161 9.82 -12.51 -13.94
N ASP A 162 10.77 -12.19 -13.05
CA ASP A 162 11.79 -13.11 -12.56
C ASP A 162 11.17 -14.22 -11.72
N GLU A 163 10.30 -13.88 -10.75
CA GLU A 163 9.53 -14.85 -9.97
C GLU A 163 8.64 -15.72 -10.86
N LEU A 164 8.00 -15.15 -11.88
CA LEU A 164 7.25 -15.93 -12.88
C LEU A 164 8.15 -16.92 -13.64
N SER A 165 9.43 -16.60 -13.84
CA SER A 165 10.42 -17.49 -14.46
C SER A 165 11.00 -18.55 -13.51
N GLU A 166 10.89 -18.35 -12.18
CA GLU A 166 11.42 -19.26 -11.18
C GLU A 166 10.74 -20.64 -11.24
N GLN A 167 11.57 -21.66 -11.02
CA GLN A 167 11.20 -23.06 -11.10
C GLN A 167 10.20 -23.41 -9.99
N ILE A 168 9.13 -24.14 -10.35
CA ILE A 168 8.27 -24.78 -9.35
C ILE A 168 9.14 -25.75 -8.53
N ARG A 169 8.88 -25.84 -7.22
CA ARG A 169 9.34 -26.98 -6.40
C ARG A 169 8.98 -28.31 -7.06
N ASP A 170 9.80 -29.34 -6.84
CA ASP A 170 9.67 -30.62 -7.55
C ASP A 170 8.37 -31.41 -7.22
N ASP A 171 7.55 -30.93 -6.26
CA ASP A 171 6.28 -31.53 -5.83
C ASP A 171 5.01 -30.93 -6.44
N GLU A 172 5.07 -29.79 -7.13
CA GLU A 172 3.88 -29.10 -7.69
C GLU A 172 3.79 -29.24 -9.22
N LYS A 173 2.61 -29.64 -9.71
CA LYS A 173 2.37 -29.93 -11.13
C LYS A 173 2.22 -28.63 -11.93
N PRO A 174 2.78 -28.53 -13.15
CA PRO A 174 2.61 -27.36 -14.00
C PRO A 174 1.13 -27.13 -14.33
N MET A 175 0.72 -25.86 -14.46
CA MET A 175 -0.62 -25.52 -14.91
C MET A 175 -0.77 -25.87 -16.39
N ASP A 176 -1.58 -26.88 -16.69
CA ASP A 176 -1.84 -27.36 -18.05
C ASP A 176 -3.31 -27.22 -18.44
N ILE A 177 -3.54 -26.64 -19.62
CA ILE A 177 -4.87 -26.55 -20.24
C ILE A 177 -4.96 -27.62 -21.31
N LYS A 178 -6.03 -28.43 -21.29
CA LYS A 178 -6.33 -29.39 -22.36
C LYS A 178 -6.53 -28.64 -23.68
N LEU A 179 -5.62 -28.84 -24.65
CA LEU A 179 -5.58 -28.15 -25.95
C LEU A 179 -6.95 -28.08 -26.65
N LEU A 180 -7.69 -29.19 -26.65
CA LEU A 180 -9.05 -29.31 -27.21
C LEU A 180 -10.07 -28.31 -26.67
N LYS A 181 -9.86 -27.73 -25.48
CA LYS A 181 -10.79 -26.77 -24.86
C LYS A 181 -10.44 -25.31 -25.16
N LEU A 182 -9.20 -25.03 -25.56
CA LEU A 182 -8.72 -23.68 -25.83
C LEU A 182 -9.54 -22.95 -26.91
N PRO A 183 -9.91 -23.57 -28.06
CA PRO A 183 -10.80 -22.93 -29.04
C PRO A 183 -12.17 -22.60 -28.45
N SER A 184 -12.72 -23.50 -27.62
CA SER A 184 -14.04 -23.29 -27.01
C SER A 184 -14.06 -22.13 -26.00
N CYS A 185 -12.95 -21.91 -25.27
CA CYS A 185 -12.80 -20.74 -24.40
C CYS A 185 -12.71 -19.46 -25.23
N LEU A 186 -11.91 -19.45 -26.30
CA LEU A 186 -11.73 -18.29 -27.19
C LEU A 186 -13.04 -17.88 -27.87
N VAL A 187 -13.79 -18.84 -28.41
CA VAL A 187 -15.10 -18.58 -29.06
C VAL A 187 -16.10 -17.97 -28.06
N VAL A 188 -16.18 -18.50 -26.83
CA VAL A 188 -17.09 -17.95 -25.81
C VAL A 188 -16.66 -16.55 -25.37
N SER A 189 -15.36 -16.29 -25.16
CA SER A 189 -14.86 -14.94 -24.86
C SER A 189 -15.12 -13.95 -26.00
N LEU A 190 -14.97 -14.36 -27.26
CA LEU A 190 -15.25 -13.52 -28.43
C LEU A 190 -16.74 -13.22 -28.61
N LEU A 191 -17.62 -14.16 -28.24
CA LEU A 191 -19.08 -13.95 -28.19
C LEU A 191 -19.53 -13.10 -27.00
N ALA A 192 -18.80 -13.14 -25.87
CA ALA A 192 -19.15 -12.40 -24.67
C ALA A 192 -18.94 -10.88 -24.82
N ILE A 193 -17.80 -10.45 -25.38
CA ILE A 193 -17.47 -9.02 -25.56
C ILE A 193 -18.60 -8.22 -26.25
N PRO A 194 -19.12 -8.60 -27.43
CA PRO A 194 -20.18 -7.84 -28.11
C PRO A 194 -21.55 -7.89 -27.41
N VAL A 195 -21.73 -8.71 -26.38
CA VAL A 195 -22.94 -8.75 -25.55
C VAL A 195 -22.74 -7.93 -24.27
N ASP A 196 -21.68 -8.22 -23.52
CA ASP A 196 -21.40 -7.61 -22.22
C ASP A 196 -21.07 -6.12 -22.33
N VAL A 197 -20.26 -5.72 -23.32
CA VAL A 197 -19.87 -4.31 -23.51
C VAL A 197 -21.08 -3.40 -23.70
N PRO A 198 -21.99 -3.60 -24.67
CA PRO A 198 -23.15 -2.73 -24.82
C PRO A 198 -24.14 -2.88 -23.66
N MET A 199 -24.37 -4.08 -23.11
CA MET A 199 -25.36 -4.28 -22.03
C MET A 199 -24.94 -3.64 -20.71
N ILE A 200 -23.70 -3.86 -20.27
CA ILE A 200 -23.15 -3.25 -19.05
C ILE A 200 -23.10 -1.71 -19.21
N THR A 201 -22.70 -1.23 -20.38
CA THR A 201 -22.68 0.21 -20.68
C THR A 201 -24.08 0.82 -20.69
N ALA A 202 -25.09 0.14 -21.26
CA ALA A 202 -26.48 0.59 -21.24
C ALA A 202 -27.04 0.65 -19.81
N VAL A 203 -26.78 -0.36 -18.97
CA VAL A 203 -27.18 -0.34 -17.54
C VAL A 203 -26.49 0.81 -16.79
N ALA A 204 -25.20 1.03 -17.03
CA ALA A 204 -24.45 2.14 -16.41
C ALA A 204 -24.98 3.51 -16.85
N LEU A 205 -25.25 3.70 -18.15
CA LEU A 205 -25.84 4.92 -18.70
C LEU A 205 -27.24 5.18 -18.14
N TRP A 206 -28.12 4.17 -18.11
CA TRP A 206 -29.47 4.26 -17.55
C TRP A 206 -29.49 4.63 -16.06
N LYS A 207 -28.53 4.10 -15.28
CA LYS A 207 -28.41 4.37 -13.83
C LYS A 207 -27.67 5.66 -13.50
N SER A 208 -26.89 6.21 -14.44
CA SER A 208 -26.09 7.42 -14.21
C SER A 208 -26.88 8.66 -13.75
N PRO A 209 -28.10 8.97 -14.24
CA PRO A 209 -28.86 10.14 -13.78
C PRO A 209 -29.35 9.95 -12.34
N TYR A 210 -29.73 8.72 -11.97
CA TYR A 210 -30.11 8.39 -10.61
C TYR A 210 -28.92 8.51 -9.65
N MET A 211 -27.72 8.09 -10.07
CA MET A 211 -26.51 8.27 -9.28
C MET A 211 -26.16 9.75 -9.07
N LEU A 212 -26.32 10.57 -10.12
CA LEU A 212 -26.13 12.02 -10.07
C LEU A 212 -27.09 12.65 -9.05
N VAL A 213 -28.40 12.46 -9.23
CA VAL A 213 -29.44 13.08 -8.38
C VAL A 213 -29.39 12.56 -6.94
N LYS A 214 -29.24 11.24 -6.73
CA LYS A 214 -29.20 10.65 -5.38
C LYS A 214 -27.93 11.02 -4.62
N GLY A 215 -26.79 11.08 -5.31
CA GLY A 215 -25.53 11.52 -4.73
C GLY A 215 -25.55 13.01 -4.36
N TRP A 216 -26.06 13.89 -5.24
CA TRP A 216 -26.28 15.29 -4.90
C TRP A 216 -27.26 15.47 -3.72
N LYS A 217 -28.41 14.78 -3.73
CA LYS A 217 -29.36 14.81 -2.62
C LYS A 217 -28.65 14.46 -1.29
N ARG A 218 -27.90 13.36 -1.27
CA ARG A 218 -27.17 12.91 -0.08
C ARG A 218 -26.10 13.92 0.36
N LEU A 219 -25.28 14.43 -0.56
CA LEU A 219 -24.25 15.42 -0.24
C LEU A 219 -24.84 16.75 0.28
N LEU A 220 -26.01 17.15 -0.22
CA LEU A 220 -26.76 18.31 0.27
C LEU A 220 -27.37 18.03 1.67
N GLU A 221 -27.94 16.84 1.89
CA GLU A 221 -28.46 16.42 3.20
C GLU A 221 -27.35 16.35 4.26
N ASP A 222 -26.18 15.80 3.91
CA ASP A 222 -25.00 15.73 4.78
C ASP A 222 -24.48 17.16 5.11
N LEU A 223 -24.44 18.06 4.12
CA LEU A 223 -24.03 19.47 4.28
C LEU A 223 -24.98 20.29 5.17
N VAL A 224 -26.30 20.12 5.01
CA VAL A 224 -27.33 20.85 5.77
C VAL A 224 -27.55 20.25 7.16
N GLY A 225 -27.46 18.92 7.27
CA GLY A 225 -27.72 18.17 8.49
C GLY A 225 -26.63 18.32 9.56
N ARG A 226 -25.37 18.59 9.16
CA ARG A 226 -24.17 18.45 10.02
C ARG A 226 -24.05 17.06 10.66
N ASN A 227 -24.53 16.04 9.96
CA ASN A 227 -24.38 14.65 10.33
C ASN A 227 -23.43 13.98 9.31
N GLY A 228 -22.63 13.01 9.76
CA GLY A 228 -21.67 12.28 8.91
C GLY A 228 -20.24 12.83 9.02
N PRO A 229 -19.38 12.60 8.01
CA PRO A 229 -17.97 12.98 8.05
C PRO A 229 -17.72 14.50 8.00
N PHE A 230 -18.79 15.31 7.92
CA PHE A 230 -18.75 16.77 7.86
C PHE A 230 -19.25 17.44 9.16
N ALA A 231 -19.19 16.73 10.29
CA ALA A 231 -19.60 17.24 11.59
C ALA A 231 -18.75 18.43 12.08
N GLU A 232 -17.47 18.48 11.68
CA GLU A 232 -16.55 19.58 12.00
C GLU A 232 -16.66 20.73 11.00
N SER A 233 -16.56 21.98 11.49
CA SER A 233 -16.65 23.18 10.64
C SER A 233 -15.54 23.29 9.60
N VAL A 234 -14.42 22.58 9.79
CA VAL A 234 -13.29 22.49 8.85
C VAL A 234 -13.67 21.74 7.56
N CYS A 235 -14.67 20.86 7.61
CA CYS A 235 -15.03 19.98 6.51
C CYS A 235 -16.10 20.56 5.55
N VAL A 236 -16.70 21.70 5.90
CA VAL A 236 -17.75 22.36 5.09
C VAL A 236 -17.25 22.77 3.68
N PRO A 237 -16.03 23.33 3.48
CA PRO A 237 -15.51 23.61 2.15
C PRO A 237 -15.32 22.33 1.31
N PHE A 238 -14.87 21.24 1.92
CA PHE A 238 -14.70 19.95 1.25
C PHE A 238 -16.02 19.34 0.79
N ALA A 239 -17.09 19.48 1.58
CA ALA A 239 -18.43 19.06 1.16
C ALA A 239 -18.94 19.86 -0.05
N GLY A 240 -18.72 21.18 -0.07
CA GLY A 240 -19.03 22.03 -1.22
C GLY A 240 -18.26 21.62 -2.49
N LEU A 241 -16.96 21.32 -2.35
CA LEU A 241 -16.15 20.81 -3.45
C LEU A 241 -16.65 19.45 -3.95
N ALA A 242 -17.00 18.53 -3.04
CA ALA A 242 -17.52 17.21 -3.41
C ALA A 242 -18.83 17.28 -4.22
N ILE A 243 -19.72 18.23 -3.93
CA ILE A 243 -20.96 18.46 -4.71
C ILE A 243 -20.64 18.88 -6.15
N ILE A 244 -19.64 19.76 -6.34
CA ILE A 244 -19.20 20.23 -7.66
C ILE A 244 -18.49 19.12 -8.44
N LEU A 245 -17.71 18.27 -7.77
CA LEU A 245 -16.96 17.18 -8.40
C LEU A 245 -17.81 15.91 -8.65
N TRP A 246 -18.98 15.78 -8.03
CA TRP A 246 -19.85 14.61 -8.17
C TRP A 246 -20.20 14.22 -9.62
N PRO A 247 -20.52 15.14 -10.55
CA PRO A 247 -20.77 14.80 -11.95
C PRO A 247 -19.56 14.15 -12.64
N ILE A 248 -18.35 14.58 -12.30
CA ILE A 248 -17.11 14.01 -12.84
C ILE A 248 -16.94 12.56 -12.34
N ALA A 249 -17.26 12.30 -11.08
CA ALA A 249 -17.28 10.93 -10.54
C ALA A 249 -18.34 10.05 -11.22
N VAL A 250 -19.51 10.59 -11.58
CA VAL A 250 -20.54 9.87 -12.36
C VAL A 250 -20.02 9.50 -13.75
N VAL A 251 -19.41 10.45 -14.48
CA VAL A 251 -18.82 10.18 -15.80
C VAL A 251 -17.69 9.14 -15.71
N ALA A 252 -16.81 9.27 -14.72
CA ALA A 252 -15.72 8.31 -14.47
C ALA A 252 -16.24 6.89 -14.17
N ALA A 253 -17.35 6.77 -13.44
CA ALA A 253 -17.98 5.48 -13.17
C ALA A 253 -18.57 4.82 -14.44
N VAL A 254 -19.17 5.60 -15.35
CA VAL A 254 -19.65 5.10 -16.65
C VAL A 254 -18.48 4.64 -17.51
N ILE A 255 -17.41 5.43 -17.62
CA ILE A 255 -16.19 5.06 -18.36
C ILE A 255 -15.55 3.80 -17.76
N SER A 256 -15.46 3.70 -16.44
CA SER A 256 -14.95 2.51 -15.73
C SER A 256 -15.82 1.27 -15.98
N SER A 257 -17.14 1.43 -16.04
CA SER A 257 -18.09 0.35 -16.38
C SER A 257 -17.89 -0.15 -17.82
N PHE A 258 -17.73 0.78 -18.78
CA PHE A 258 -17.38 0.45 -20.16
C PHE A 258 -16.04 -0.28 -20.25
N LEU A 259 -14.97 0.22 -19.63
CA LEU A 259 -13.64 -0.41 -19.67
C LEU A 259 -13.61 -1.78 -18.98
N SER A 260 -14.28 -1.94 -17.84
CA SER A 260 -14.34 -3.23 -17.12
C SER A 260 -15.18 -4.29 -17.82
N SER A 261 -16.18 -3.90 -18.63
CA SER A 261 -17.03 -4.84 -19.38
C SER A 261 -16.25 -5.76 -20.34
N PHE A 262 -15.16 -5.28 -20.95
CA PHE A 262 -14.27 -6.11 -21.78
C PHE A 262 -13.63 -7.25 -20.97
N PHE A 263 -13.14 -6.96 -19.76
CA PHE A 263 -12.53 -7.97 -18.89
C PHE A 263 -13.55 -8.95 -18.33
N LEU A 264 -14.77 -8.48 -18.04
CA LEU A 264 -15.89 -9.33 -17.64
C LEU A 264 -16.27 -10.30 -18.78
N GLY A 265 -16.41 -9.81 -20.01
CA GLY A 265 -16.67 -10.68 -21.17
C GLY A 265 -15.55 -11.69 -21.43
N LEU A 266 -14.28 -11.27 -21.37
CA LEU A 266 -13.14 -12.18 -21.49
C LEU A 266 -13.16 -13.29 -20.42
N TYR A 267 -13.60 -12.99 -19.20
CA TYR A 267 -13.71 -13.95 -18.09
C TYR A 267 -14.71 -15.10 -18.36
N ALA A 268 -15.62 -14.96 -19.32
CA ALA A 268 -16.50 -16.05 -19.74
C ALA A 268 -15.70 -17.30 -20.19
N GLY A 269 -14.60 -17.12 -20.92
CA GLY A 269 -13.69 -18.20 -21.31
C GLY A 269 -12.97 -18.85 -20.13
N VAL A 270 -12.69 -18.09 -19.06
CA VAL A 270 -12.15 -18.64 -17.79
C VAL A 270 -13.19 -19.54 -17.11
N ILE A 271 -14.48 -19.17 -17.13
CA ILE A 271 -15.57 -20.03 -16.64
C ILE A 271 -15.69 -21.32 -17.48
N VAL A 272 -15.59 -21.26 -18.81
CA VAL A 272 -15.57 -22.47 -19.68
C VAL A 272 -14.46 -23.43 -19.26
N HIS A 273 -13.27 -22.90 -18.94
CA HIS A 273 -12.15 -23.69 -18.46
C HIS A 273 -12.42 -24.29 -17.06
N GLN A 274 -12.76 -23.47 -16.07
CA GLN A 274 -13.01 -23.89 -14.68
C GLN A 274 -14.13 -24.94 -14.57
N GLU A 275 -15.28 -24.66 -15.17
CA GLU A 275 -16.45 -25.55 -15.14
C GLU A 275 -16.42 -26.59 -16.26
N ASN A 276 -15.35 -26.65 -17.05
CA ASN A 276 -15.14 -27.63 -18.11
C ASN A 276 -16.29 -27.72 -19.14
N SER A 277 -17.05 -26.63 -19.34
CA SER A 277 -18.33 -26.62 -20.07
C SER A 277 -18.62 -25.28 -20.77
N VAL A 278 -18.83 -25.33 -22.09
CA VAL A 278 -19.22 -24.18 -22.93
C VAL A 278 -20.54 -23.58 -22.48
N ARG A 279 -21.52 -24.43 -22.13
CA ARG A 279 -22.84 -23.98 -21.63
C ARG A 279 -22.72 -23.12 -20.38
N MET A 280 -21.76 -23.42 -19.50
CA MET A 280 -21.54 -22.65 -18.26
C MET A 280 -20.95 -21.26 -18.57
N GLY A 281 -20.03 -21.17 -19.54
CA GLY A 281 -19.55 -19.89 -20.06
C GLY A 281 -20.65 -19.05 -20.71
N LEU A 282 -21.49 -19.65 -21.56
CA LEU A 282 -22.64 -18.95 -22.17
C LEU A 282 -23.66 -18.49 -21.11
N THR A 283 -23.92 -19.27 -20.06
CA THR A 283 -24.75 -18.79 -18.94
C THR A 283 -24.09 -17.66 -18.17
N TYR A 284 -22.76 -17.63 -18.05
CA TYR A 284 -22.05 -16.56 -17.35
C TYR A 284 -22.23 -15.20 -18.05
N ILE A 285 -22.24 -15.14 -19.38
CA ILE A 285 -22.53 -13.92 -20.17
C ILE A 285 -23.88 -13.33 -19.74
N VAL A 286 -24.91 -14.16 -19.60
CA VAL A 286 -26.23 -13.71 -19.12
C VAL A 286 -26.18 -13.30 -17.64
N SER A 287 -25.52 -14.10 -16.80
CA SER A 287 -25.46 -13.86 -15.34
C SER A 287 -24.62 -12.65 -14.96
N VAL A 288 -23.59 -12.28 -15.71
CA VAL A 288 -22.68 -11.16 -15.35
C VAL A 288 -23.37 -9.81 -15.49
N ILE A 289 -24.29 -9.67 -16.45
CA ILE A 289 -25.12 -8.46 -16.59
C ILE A 289 -26.07 -8.34 -15.39
N SER A 290 -26.67 -9.45 -14.94
CA SER A 290 -27.49 -9.51 -13.71
C SER A 290 -26.67 -9.18 -12.45
N LEU A 291 -25.43 -9.68 -12.34
CA LEU A 291 -24.50 -9.34 -11.24
C LEU A 291 -24.09 -7.87 -11.24
N PHE A 292 -23.87 -7.27 -12.41
CA PHE A 292 -23.54 -5.85 -12.55
C PHE A 292 -24.75 -4.96 -12.22
N ASP A 293 -25.95 -5.37 -12.65
CA ASP A 293 -27.21 -4.69 -12.31
C ASP A 293 -27.50 -4.75 -10.80
N GLU A 294 -27.32 -5.91 -10.15
CA GLU A 294 -27.40 -6.09 -8.70
C GLU A 294 -26.38 -5.20 -7.95
N TYR A 295 -25.10 -5.26 -8.34
CA TYR A 295 -24.04 -4.42 -7.76
C TYR A 295 -24.33 -2.92 -7.85
N THR A 296 -24.87 -2.47 -9.01
CA THR A 296 -25.25 -1.06 -9.20
C THR A 296 -26.56 -0.70 -8.50
N ASN A 297 -27.47 -1.64 -8.24
CA ASN A 297 -28.63 -1.43 -7.38
C ASN A 297 -28.20 -1.24 -5.91
N ASP A 298 -27.28 -2.06 -5.42
CA ASP A 298 -26.72 -1.95 -4.06
C ASP A 298 -25.98 -0.62 -3.86
N LEU A 299 -25.12 -0.24 -4.82
CA LEU A 299 -24.41 1.04 -4.81
C LEU A 299 -25.36 2.25 -4.75
N LEU A 300 -26.52 2.13 -5.42
CA LEU A 300 -27.57 3.14 -5.46
C LEU A 300 -28.63 2.98 -4.38
N TYR A 301 -28.53 1.99 -3.48
CA TYR A 301 -29.58 1.64 -2.50
C TYR A 301 -30.97 1.60 -3.16
N PHE A 302 -31.09 0.84 -4.25
CA PHE A 302 -32.36 0.45 -4.86
C PHE A 302 -32.87 -0.85 -4.22
N ARG A 303 -33.90 -1.47 -4.82
CA ARG A 303 -34.40 -2.79 -4.39
C ARG A 303 -33.27 -3.83 -4.53
N GLU A 304 -33.11 -4.66 -3.50
CA GLU A 304 -32.15 -5.76 -3.48
C GLU A 304 -32.39 -6.73 -4.65
N GLY A 305 -31.29 -7.16 -5.30
CA GLY A 305 -31.30 -8.05 -6.45
C GLY A 305 -31.33 -7.33 -7.81
N SER A 306 -31.56 -8.11 -8.87
CA SER A 306 -31.68 -7.65 -10.26
C SER A 306 -32.97 -8.18 -10.89
N CYS A 307 -33.54 -7.44 -11.84
CA CYS A 307 -34.66 -7.92 -12.67
C CYS A 307 -34.20 -8.81 -13.84
N LEU A 308 -32.89 -8.89 -14.10
CA LEU A 308 -32.31 -9.65 -15.20
C LEU A 308 -32.13 -11.14 -14.84
N PRO A 309 -32.23 -12.05 -15.82
CA PRO A 309 -32.07 -13.48 -15.60
C PRO A 309 -30.70 -13.82 -15.00
N ARG A 310 -30.69 -14.63 -13.94
CA ARG A 310 -29.48 -15.05 -13.23
C ARG A 310 -29.29 -16.58 -13.30
N PRO A 311 -28.94 -17.16 -14.47
CA PRO A 311 -28.70 -18.58 -14.58
C PRO A 311 -27.48 -19.03 -13.74
N LYS A 312 -27.49 -20.29 -13.30
CA LYS A 312 -26.40 -20.87 -12.51
C LYS A 312 -25.22 -21.24 -13.43
N TYR A 313 -24.17 -20.43 -13.41
CA TYR A 313 -22.98 -20.58 -14.26
C TYR A 313 -21.81 -21.32 -13.58
N ARG A 314 -21.95 -21.74 -12.32
CA ARG A 314 -21.03 -22.65 -11.61
C ARG A 314 -21.78 -23.79 -10.96
N ARG A 315 -21.28 -25.04 -11.05
CA ARG A 315 -21.93 -26.21 -10.42
C ARG A 315 -21.84 -26.16 -8.90
N ASN A 316 -20.71 -25.71 -8.36
CA ASN A 316 -20.45 -25.63 -6.92
C ASN A 316 -20.84 -24.26 -6.32
N MET A 317 -21.76 -23.53 -6.96
CA MET A 317 -22.26 -22.27 -6.43
C MET A 317 -23.19 -22.54 -5.24
N LYS A 318 -22.60 -22.55 -4.02
CA LYS A 318 -23.39 -22.45 -2.78
C LYS A 318 -24.33 -21.26 -2.95
N THR A 319 -25.63 -21.52 -2.90
CA THR A 319 -26.64 -20.50 -3.16
C THR A 319 -26.60 -19.52 -1.99
N SER A 320 -26.21 -18.28 -2.23
CA SER A 320 -26.02 -17.24 -1.21
C SER A 320 -27.33 -16.69 -0.62
N SER A 321 -28.40 -17.49 -0.66
CA SER A 321 -29.67 -17.28 0.04
C SER A 321 -29.89 -18.27 1.19
N SER A 322 -28.88 -19.08 1.53
CA SER A 322 -28.83 -19.87 2.76
C SER A 322 -27.53 -19.57 3.50
N LEU A 323 -27.65 -19.02 4.71
CA LEU A 323 -26.54 -18.87 5.66
C LEU A 323 -25.88 -20.24 5.94
N PRO A 324 -24.61 -20.29 6.41
CA PRO A 324 -23.92 -21.55 6.63
C PRO A 324 -24.49 -22.30 7.85
N GLU A 325 -25.48 -23.14 7.60
CA GLU A 325 -26.13 -24.03 8.59
C GLU A 325 -25.24 -25.24 8.95
N ARG A 326 -23.95 -24.99 9.23
CA ARG A 326 -22.92 -26.01 9.49
C ARG A 326 -22.00 -25.64 10.65
N THR A 327 -22.56 -25.08 11.72
CA THR A 327 -21.87 -24.92 13.01
C THR A 327 -22.79 -25.17 14.23
N ILE A 328 -24.08 -25.45 14.03
CA ILE A 328 -25.06 -25.67 15.12
C ILE A 328 -25.31 -27.17 15.34
N SER A 329 -24.23 -27.95 15.43
CA SER A 329 -24.29 -29.38 15.78
C SER A 329 -23.33 -29.78 16.91
N ILE A 330 -22.73 -28.79 17.59
CA ILE A 330 -21.87 -28.97 18.78
C ILE A 330 -22.25 -27.91 19.83
N GLU A 331 -23.55 -27.76 20.09
CA GLU A 331 -24.08 -27.05 21.27
C GLU A 331 -25.56 -27.41 21.44
N LYS A 332 -25.80 -28.68 21.79
CA LYS A 332 -27.15 -29.17 22.13
C LYS A 332 -27.16 -29.81 23.52
N ASP A 333 -26.63 -29.05 24.48
CA ASP A 333 -26.87 -29.22 25.92
C ASP A 333 -26.69 -27.87 26.62
N ASN A 334 -27.80 -27.15 26.81
CA ASN A 334 -28.18 -26.48 28.06
C ASN A 334 -29.46 -25.65 27.86
N ASN A 335 -30.54 -26.08 28.51
CA ASN A 335 -31.83 -25.39 28.48
C ASN A 335 -31.84 -24.21 29.46
N HIS A 336 -32.03 -22.97 28.99
CA HIS A 336 -32.88 -21.99 29.69
C HIS A 336 -33.34 -20.79 28.82
N CYS A 337 -34.52 -20.26 29.15
CA CYS A 337 -34.99 -18.89 28.85
C CYS A 337 -35.46 -18.55 27.42
N GLN A 338 -36.46 -19.28 26.94
CA GLN A 338 -37.35 -18.84 25.86
C GLN A 338 -38.33 -17.75 26.35
N ASN A 339 -37.92 -16.48 26.47
CA ASN A 339 -38.89 -15.36 26.59
C ASN A 339 -38.42 -13.92 26.26
N CYS A 340 -37.21 -13.69 25.72
CA CYS A 340 -36.64 -12.33 25.61
C CYS A 340 -36.75 -11.67 24.20
N GLU A 341 -37.36 -12.34 23.22
CA GLU A 341 -37.17 -11.98 21.80
C GLU A 341 -38.20 -10.99 21.22
N LYS A 342 -39.30 -10.71 21.93
CA LYS A 342 -40.46 -9.98 21.36
C LYS A 342 -40.46 -8.45 21.54
N ILE A 343 -39.45 -7.86 22.20
CA ILE A 343 -39.40 -6.42 22.54
C ILE A 343 -38.29 -5.64 21.79
N ILE A 344 -37.28 -6.33 21.24
CA ILE A 344 -36.06 -5.68 20.71
C ILE A 344 -36.22 -5.16 19.26
N SER A 345 -37.21 -5.64 18.50
CA SER A 345 -37.33 -5.40 17.05
C SER A 345 -37.67 -3.97 16.62
N VAL A 346 -38.18 -3.12 17.52
CA VAL A 346 -38.58 -1.74 17.19
C VAL A 346 -37.52 -0.71 17.62
N GLY A 347 -36.77 -0.96 18.69
CA GLY A 347 -35.79 0.00 19.23
C GLY A 347 -34.43 0.03 18.51
N SER A 348 -34.03 -1.07 17.87
CA SER A 348 -32.69 -1.23 17.29
C SER A 348 -32.42 -0.33 16.07
N LYS A 349 -33.46 0.02 15.30
CA LYS A 349 -33.31 0.76 14.03
C LYS A 349 -32.83 2.21 14.21
N LEU A 350 -33.32 2.92 15.23
CA LEU A 350 -32.92 4.31 15.50
C LEU A 350 -31.56 4.42 16.22
N VAL A 351 -31.21 3.43 17.05
CA VAL A 351 -29.93 3.42 17.78
C VAL A 351 -28.77 3.11 16.83
N SER A 352 -28.99 2.23 15.84
CA SER A 352 -27.96 1.83 14.86
C SER A 352 -27.42 2.97 13.98
N GLU A 353 -28.16 4.07 13.80
CA GLU A 353 -27.68 5.24 13.04
C GLU A 353 -26.76 6.12 13.90
N LYS A 354 -27.16 6.40 15.15
CA LYS A 354 -26.29 7.10 16.12
C LYS A 354 -25.03 6.29 16.45
N SER A 355 -25.14 4.97 16.53
CA SER A 355 -24.00 4.04 16.64
C SER A 355 -23.41 3.63 15.27
N ARG A 356 -23.49 4.50 14.26
CA ARG A 356 -22.57 4.49 13.11
C ARG A 356 -21.72 5.76 13.04
N LEU A 357 -22.26 6.91 13.47
CA LEU A 357 -21.51 8.19 13.49
C LEU A 357 -20.30 8.17 14.42
N LYS A 358 -20.45 7.62 15.64
CA LYS A 358 -19.34 7.53 16.62
C LYS A 358 -18.18 6.61 16.17
N TRP A 359 -18.38 5.81 15.13
CA TRP A 359 -17.44 4.79 14.65
C TRP A 359 -16.54 5.30 13.50
N GLY A 360 -16.66 6.59 13.15
CA GLY A 360 -15.74 7.26 12.23
C GLY A 360 -14.42 7.73 12.85
N ILE A 361 -14.32 7.76 14.19
CA ILE A 361 -13.35 8.62 14.90
C ILE A 361 -12.00 7.92 15.20
N GLN A 362 -11.92 6.58 15.12
CA GLN A 362 -10.67 5.80 15.30
C GLN A 362 -10.29 4.94 14.08
N GLN A 363 -10.64 5.38 12.87
CA GLN A 363 -10.19 4.71 11.65
C GLN A 363 -8.72 5.01 11.40
N LEU A 364 -7.85 3.99 11.46
CA LEU A 364 -6.45 4.18 11.09
C LEU A 364 -6.32 4.47 9.60
N LYS A 365 -5.60 5.55 9.27
CA LYS A 365 -5.23 5.86 7.89
C LYS A 365 -4.21 4.81 7.41
N PRO A 366 -4.32 4.31 6.17
CA PRO A 366 -3.32 3.43 5.55
C PRO A 366 -1.86 3.84 5.77
N VAL A 367 -1.59 5.14 5.76
CA VAL A 367 -0.28 5.75 6.01
C VAL A 367 0.29 5.40 7.38
N GLN A 368 -0.54 5.28 8.43
CA GLN A 368 -0.09 4.99 9.80
C GLN A 368 0.46 3.57 9.95
N VAL A 369 -0.07 2.58 9.20
CA VAL A 369 0.48 1.21 9.14
C VAL A 369 1.93 1.25 8.62
N TRP A 370 2.15 1.99 7.53
CA TRP A 370 3.45 2.14 6.91
C TRP A 370 4.41 2.97 7.77
N ASP A 371 3.95 4.08 8.34
CA ASP A 371 4.75 4.93 9.22
C ASP A 371 5.24 4.14 10.45
N TRP A 372 4.38 3.33 11.05
CA TRP A 372 4.78 2.39 12.10
C TRP A 372 5.84 1.41 11.61
N LEU A 373 5.59 0.71 10.51
CA LEU A 373 6.51 -0.34 10.03
C LEU A 373 7.90 0.23 9.75
N PHE A 374 7.99 1.39 9.10
CA PHE A 374 9.27 2.03 8.82
C PHE A 374 9.96 2.57 10.07
N ARG A 375 9.23 3.15 11.05
CA ARG A 375 9.80 3.51 12.36
C ARG A 375 10.30 2.30 13.14
N SER A 376 9.55 1.20 13.11
CA SER A 376 9.94 -0.07 13.73
C SER A 376 11.19 -0.64 13.06
N CYS A 377 11.29 -0.59 11.73
CA CYS A 377 12.51 -0.98 11.01
C CYS A 377 13.70 -0.05 11.28
N GLU A 378 13.47 1.24 11.56
CA GLU A 378 14.54 2.17 11.95
C GLU A 378 15.08 1.86 13.34
N VAL A 379 14.21 1.77 14.35
CA VAL A 379 14.61 1.49 15.74
C VAL A 379 15.28 0.12 15.85
N ASN A 380 14.62 -0.93 15.32
CA ASN A 380 15.17 -2.28 15.37
C ASN A 380 16.36 -2.45 14.43
N GLY A 381 16.45 -1.70 13.33
CA GLY A 381 17.61 -1.67 12.45
C GLY A 381 18.87 -1.16 13.16
N ARG A 382 18.74 -0.11 13.99
CA ARG A 382 19.84 0.38 14.85
C ARG A 382 20.24 -0.66 15.90
N ILE A 383 19.27 -1.31 16.56
CA ILE A 383 19.55 -2.36 17.55
C ILE A 383 20.32 -3.53 16.88
N LEU A 384 19.84 -4.02 15.73
CA LEU A 384 20.45 -5.13 15.01
C LEU A 384 21.82 -4.79 14.38
N LEU A 385 22.13 -3.51 14.15
CA LEU A 385 23.48 -3.03 13.84
C LEU A 385 24.40 -3.15 15.07
N HIS A 386 23.97 -2.69 16.24
CA HIS A 386 24.75 -2.81 17.47
C HIS A 386 24.94 -4.28 17.92
N GLU A 387 23.98 -5.16 17.65
CA GLU A 387 24.09 -6.61 17.88
C GLU A 387 24.97 -7.34 16.84
N GLY A 388 25.50 -6.65 15.83
CA GLY A 388 26.31 -7.25 14.76
C GLY A 388 25.55 -8.20 13.84
N LEU A 389 24.20 -8.20 13.91
CA LEU A 389 23.34 -9.01 13.02
C LEU A 389 23.16 -8.36 11.65
N ILE A 390 23.39 -7.05 11.54
CA ILE A 390 23.54 -6.28 10.30
C ILE A 390 24.94 -5.68 10.32
N ASP A 391 25.72 -5.85 9.25
CA ASP A 391 27.07 -5.28 9.07
C ASP A 391 27.02 -4.04 8.14
N THR A 392 28.02 -3.16 8.22
CA THR A 392 28.19 -2.05 7.26
C THR A 392 28.21 -2.57 5.83
N LYS A 393 28.85 -3.73 5.61
CA LYS A 393 28.92 -4.42 4.32
C LYS A 393 27.56 -4.87 3.79
N ASP A 394 26.61 -5.24 4.65
CA ASP A 394 25.24 -5.58 4.21
C ASP A 394 24.50 -4.33 3.71
N ILE A 395 24.75 -3.17 4.33
CA ILE A 395 24.19 -1.88 3.93
C ILE A 395 24.83 -1.42 2.63
N GLU A 396 26.16 -1.48 2.50
CA GLU A 396 26.88 -1.17 1.28
C GLU A 396 26.48 -2.08 0.11
N GLU A 397 26.34 -3.39 0.31
CA GLU A 397 25.86 -4.31 -0.72
C GLU A 397 24.41 -4.00 -1.15
N CYS A 398 23.56 -3.56 -0.23
CA CYS A 398 22.21 -3.08 -0.56
C CYS A 398 22.24 -1.76 -1.36
N ILE A 399 23.14 -0.82 -1.06
CA ILE A 399 23.29 0.45 -1.79
C ILE A 399 23.94 0.25 -3.17
N LEU A 400 25.06 -0.47 -3.24
CA LEU A 400 25.92 -0.57 -4.42
C LEU A 400 25.48 -1.67 -5.41
N LYS A 401 25.02 -2.82 -4.91
CA LYS A 401 24.61 -3.97 -5.75
C LYS A 401 23.10 -4.18 -5.80
N GLY A 402 22.32 -3.38 -5.06
CA GLY A 402 20.86 -3.53 -4.95
C GLY A 402 20.38 -4.80 -4.24
N LYS A 403 21.29 -5.62 -3.68
CA LYS A 403 20.98 -6.94 -3.10
C LYS A 403 20.44 -6.86 -1.67
N CYS A 404 19.30 -6.19 -1.50
CA CYS A 404 18.71 -5.93 -0.20
C CYS A 404 17.89 -7.11 0.40
N LYS A 405 18.23 -8.39 0.19
CA LYS A 405 17.43 -9.51 0.78
C LYS A 405 17.45 -9.43 2.32
N LYS A 406 18.61 -9.16 2.94
CA LYS A 406 18.75 -9.03 4.39
C LYS A 406 18.04 -7.78 4.94
N LEU A 407 18.32 -6.60 4.37
CA LEU A 407 17.82 -5.33 4.89
C LEU A 407 16.38 -4.99 4.43
N GLY A 408 15.98 -5.42 3.23
CA GLY A 408 14.69 -5.10 2.62
C GLY A 408 13.61 -6.16 2.79
N ILE A 409 13.98 -7.44 3.04
CA ILE A 409 13.01 -8.52 3.29
C ILE A 409 13.11 -9.02 4.73
N LYS A 410 14.31 -9.37 5.23
CA LYS A 410 14.44 -9.96 6.58
C LYS A 410 14.16 -8.93 7.70
N LEU A 411 14.69 -7.71 7.63
CA LEU A 411 14.45 -6.68 8.67
C LEU A 411 12.95 -6.32 8.84
N PRO A 412 12.16 -6.01 7.79
CA PRO A 412 10.73 -5.77 7.99
C PRO A 412 9.98 -7.03 8.43
N ALA A 413 10.37 -8.22 7.97
CA ALA A 413 9.77 -9.48 8.43
C ALA A 413 10.04 -9.73 9.92
N TRP A 414 11.23 -9.37 10.42
CA TRP A 414 11.58 -9.40 11.84
C TRP A 414 10.73 -8.43 12.66
N CYS A 415 10.54 -7.18 12.19
CA CYS A 415 9.69 -6.19 12.88
C CYS A 415 8.22 -6.63 12.94
N ILE A 416 7.71 -7.24 11.87
CA ILE A 416 6.35 -7.82 11.84
C ILE A 416 6.27 -9.04 12.78
N LEU A 417 7.27 -9.92 12.79
CA LEU A 417 7.34 -11.06 13.71
C LEU A 417 7.33 -10.59 15.19
N GLN A 418 8.11 -9.56 15.52
CA GLN A 418 8.14 -8.96 16.87
C GLN A 418 6.75 -8.49 17.30
N CYS A 419 6.04 -7.76 16.42
CA CYS A 419 4.66 -7.33 16.61
C CYS A 419 3.70 -8.52 16.83
N LEU A 420 3.82 -9.59 16.02
CA LEU A 420 3.00 -10.79 16.14
C LEU A 420 3.22 -11.55 17.45
N LEU A 421 4.47 -11.67 17.91
CA LEU A 421 4.81 -12.30 19.19
C LEU A 421 4.19 -11.51 20.36
N SER A 422 4.38 -10.19 20.41
CA SER A 422 3.77 -9.33 21.45
C SER A 422 2.24 -9.36 21.41
N SER A 423 1.64 -9.39 20.21
CA SER A 423 0.19 -9.50 20.00
C SER A 423 -0.38 -10.86 20.43
N ALA A 424 0.42 -11.94 20.30
CA ALA A 424 0.03 -13.27 20.76
C ALA A 424 0.07 -13.36 22.31
N LYS A 425 1.12 -12.80 22.95
CA LYS A 425 1.27 -12.78 24.42
C LYS A 425 0.20 -11.94 25.13
N SER A 426 -0.11 -10.76 24.59
CA SER A 426 -1.13 -9.86 25.17
C SER A 426 -2.57 -10.38 25.05
N ASN A 427 -2.80 -11.45 24.29
CA ASN A 427 -4.12 -12.00 23.98
C ASN A 427 -5.11 -10.97 23.39
N SER A 428 -4.61 -9.88 22.81
CA SER A 428 -5.42 -8.85 22.14
C SER A 428 -6.29 -9.48 21.04
N PRO A 429 -7.51 -8.98 20.78
CA PRO A 429 -8.29 -9.36 19.59
C PRO A 429 -7.72 -8.82 18.26
N GLY A 430 -6.64 -8.04 18.29
CA GLY A 430 -6.02 -7.38 17.14
C GLY A 430 -4.52 -7.65 16.98
N LEU A 431 -3.84 -6.72 16.31
CA LEU A 431 -2.38 -6.56 16.30
C LEU A 431 -2.00 -5.36 17.19
N VAL A 432 -1.15 -5.58 18.18
CA VAL A 432 -0.59 -4.54 19.07
C VAL A 432 0.61 -3.93 18.37
N ILE A 433 0.50 -2.65 18.01
CA ILE A 433 1.45 -1.97 17.11
C ILE A 433 2.33 -0.99 17.88
N SER A 434 1.78 -0.33 18.89
CA SER A 434 2.52 0.39 19.93
C SER A 434 1.77 0.23 21.25
N ASP A 435 2.40 0.62 22.36
CA ASP A 435 1.86 0.38 23.71
C ASP A 435 0.44 0.94 23.93
N ASP A 436 0.06 2.00 23.19
CA ASP A 436 -1.28 2.61 23.20
C ASP A 436 -2.18 2.28 21.98
N MET A 437 -1.82 1.34 21.09
CA MET A 437 -2.52 1.15 19.80
C MET A 437 -2.73 -0.31 19.37
N GLU A 438 -3.98 -0.77 19.48
CA GLU A 438 -4.43 -2.06 18.95
C GLU A 438 -5.20 -1.92 17.61
N MET A 439 -4.71 -2.58 16.56
CA MET A 439 -5.46 -2.79 15.31
C MET A 439 -6.38 -4.02 15.43
N THR A 440 -7.59 -3.80 15.91
CA THR A 440 -8.66 -4.81 15.88
C THR A 440 -9.39 -4.78 14.53
N LYS A 441 -10.24 -5.80 14.26
CA LYS A 441 -11.15 -5.81 13.08
C LYS A 441 -12.08 -4.59 12.99
N PHE A 442 -12.24 -3.82 14.08
CA PHE A 442 -13.10 -2.64 14.14
C PHE A 442 -12.39 -1.34 13.71
N ASN A 443 -11.06 -1.25 13.87
CA ASN A 443 -10.25 -0.10 13.44
C ASN A 443 -9.56 -0.33 12.07
N TRP A 444 -10.08 -1.28 11.29
CA TRP A 444 -9.47 -1.81 10.07
C TRP A 444 -9.51 -0.82 8.89
N PRO A 445 -8.38 -0.61 8.17
CA PRO A 445 -8.38 0.22 6.96
C PRO A 445 -9.12 -0.52 5.82
N ARG A 446 -10.11 0.12 5.21
CA ARG A 446 -10.90 -0.43 4.08
C ARG A 446 -10.16 -0.45 2.73
N ASP A 447 -8.85 -0.21 2.74
CA ASP A 447 -8.03 -0.34 1.54
C ASP A 447 -7.79 -1.84 1.26
N LYS A 448 -8.26 -2.32 0.12
CA LYS A 448 -8.11 -3.72 -0.31
C LYS A 448 -6.66 -4.18 -0.33
N VAL A 449 -5.71 -3.27 -0.59
CA VAL A 449 -4.27 -3.59 -0.58
C VAL A 449 -3.80 -3.90 0.84
N LEU A 450 -4.21 -3.12 1.84
CA LEU A 450 -3.87 -3.39 3.24
C LEU A 450 -4.67 -4.55 3.83
N GLU A 451 -5.93 -4.74 3.44
CA GLU A 451 -6.70 -5.92 3.83
C GLU A 451 -6.02 -7.22 3.36
N TRP A 452 -5.48 -7.23 2.13
CA TRP A 452 -4.71 -8.34 1.57
C TRP A 452 -3.43 -8.65 2.36
N PHE A 453 -2.76 -7.64 2.94
CA PHE A 453 -1.60 -7.82 3.79
C PHE A 453 -1.93 -8.20 5.25
N LEU A 454 -2.88 -7.50 5.87
CA LEU A 454 -3.20 -7.63 7.30
C LEU A 454 -3.99 -8.92 7.62
N GLY A 455 -4.82 -9.41 6.70
CA GLY A 455 -5.59 -10.64 6.87
C GLY A 455 -4.70 -11.87 7.15
N PRO A 456 -3.69 -12.16 6.30
CA PRO A 456 -2.70 -13.19 6.56
C PRO A 456 -1.94 -13.03 7.89
N LEU A 457 -1.62 -11.80 8.30
CA LEU A 457 -0.90 -11.55 9.55
C LEU A 457 -1.73 -11.93 10.79
N LEU A 458 -3.04 -11.67 10.80
CA LEU A 458 -3.93 -12.15 11.87
C LEU A 458 -3.97 -13.68 11.94
N ILE A 459 -3.97 -14.37 10.79
CA ILE A 459 -3.94 -15.84 10.77
C ILE A 459 -2.61 -16.36 11.35
N ILE A 460 -1.49 -15.73 10.98
CA ILE A 460 -0.17 -16.08 11.51
C ILE A 460 -0.10 -15.82 13.03
N LYS A 461 -0.69 -14.73 13.52
CA LYS A 461 -0.77 -14.42 14.96
C LYS A 461 -1.46 -15.55 15.74
N GLU A 462 -2.64 -15.99 15.31
CA GLU A 462 -3.37 -17.07 16.01
C GLU A 462 -2.63 -18.41 15.89
N GLN A 463 -1.87 -18.66 14.80
CA GLN A 463 -0.97 -19.81 14.70
C GLN A 463 0.19 -19.73 15.70
N ILE A 464 0.86 -18.58 15.84
CA ILE A 464 1.92 -18.35 16.84
C ILE A 464 1.38 -18.55 18.26
N LYS A 465 0.19 -18.02 18.54
CA LYS A 465 -0.50 -18.18 19.83
C LYS A 465 -0.82 -19.65 20.14
N GLY A 466 -1.27 -20.41 19.14
CA GLY A 466 -1.51 -21.86 19.28
C GLY A 466 -0.24 -22.69 19.53
N LEU A 467 0.93 -22.20 19.12
CA LEU A 467 2.23 -22.88 19.27
C LEU A 467 2.89 -22.71 20.65
N GLN A 468 2.35 -21.82 21.52
CA GLN A 468 2.80 -21.58 22.89
C GLN A 468 4.34 -21.52 23.03
N LEU A 469 4.93 -20.46 22.48
CA LEU A 469 6.39 -20.30 22.43
C LEU A 469 6.98 -19.89 23.79
N ASN A 470 8.09 -20.53 24.16
CA ASN A 470 8.92 -20.12 25.29
C ASN A 470 9.91 -19.02 24.87
N GLU A 471 10.41 -18.21 25.81
CA GLU A 471 11.28 -17.06 25.53
C GLU A 471 12.56 -17.43 24.76
N LYS A 472 13.12 -18.61 25.04
CA LYS A 472 14.27 -19.16 24.31
C LYS A 472 13.93 -19.51 22.85
N GLU A 473 12.75 -20.07 22.61
CA GLU A 473 12.26 -20.38 21.25
C GLU A 473 12.01 -19.07 20.48
N GLU A 474 11.44 -18.04 21.12
CA GLU A 474 11.23 -16.72 20.51
C GLU A 474 12.54 -16.01 20.16
N ALA A 475 13.51 -15.99 21.08
CA ALA A 475 14.81 -15.39 20.83
C ALA A 475 15.55 -16.09 19.68
N CYS A 476 15.46 -17.44 19.63
CA CYS A 476 16.00 -18.22 18.52
C CYS A 476 15.27 -17.90 17.20
N LEU A 477 13.93 -17.86 17.19
CA LEU A 477 13.11 -17.54 16.03
C LEU A 477 13.40 -16.14 15.46
N ARG A 478 13.58 -15.14 16.33
CA ARG A 478 14.00 -13.78 15.96
C ARG A 478 15.37 -13.80 15.27
N LYS A 479 16.36 -14.48 15.85
CA LYS A 479 17.71 -14.61 15.27
C LYS A 479 17.67 -15.31 13.91
N LEU A 480 16.95 -16.43 13.80
CA LEU A 480 16.80 -17.21 12.56
C LEU A 480 16.08 -16.44 11.45
N THR A 481 15.18 -15.52 11.79
CA THR A 481 14.50 -14.66 10.79
C THR A 481 15.50 -13.74 10.06
N MET A 482 16.60 -13.32 10.72
CA MET A 482 17.66 -12.52 10.10
C MET A 482 18.79 -13.36 9.48
N THR A 483 19.23 -14.43 10.15
CA THR A 483 20.37 -15.22 9.68
C THR A 483 19.97 -16.20 8.56
N CYS A 484 18.94 -17.02 8.78
CA CYS A 484 18.58 -18.10 7.87
C CYS A 484 17.91 -17.58 6.58
N ASN A 485 18.19 -18.20 5.44
CA ASN A 485 17.60 -17.82 4.16
C ASN A 485 16.19 -18.38 3.98
N ASN A 486 15.83 -19.47 4.66
CA ASN A 486 14.51 -20.11 4.65
C ASN A 486 14.02 -20.55 3.27
N ASP A 487 14.91 -20.66 2.27
CA ASP A 487 14.57 -21.04 0.91
C ASP A 487 14.18 -22.54 0.84
N LYS A 488 14.73 -23.40 1.72
CA LYS A 488 14.41 -24.85 1.80
C LYS A 488 14.15 -25.35 3.22
N PRO A 489 13.37 -26.43 3.42
CA PRO A 489 13.17 -27.04 4.74
C PRO A 489 14.48 -27.39 5.46
N GLN A 490 15.48 -27.86 4.71
CA GLN A 490 16.78 -28.26 5.27
C GLN A 490 17.60 -27.09 5.86
N ASP A 491 17.24 -25.84 5.57
CA ASP A 491 17.98 -24.66 6.06
C ASP A 491 17.93 -24.51 7.61
N TRP A 492 17.12 -25.32 8.29
CA TRP A 492 17.02 -25.35 9.76
C TRP A 492 17.69 -26.57 10.40
N ASP A 493 18.04 -27.60 9.63
CA ASP A 493 18.52 -28.90 10.16
C ASP A 493 19.82 -28.76 10.97
N HIS A 494 20.60 -27.70 10.73
CA HIS A 494 21.87 -27.41 11.42
C HIS A 494 21.79 -26.20 12.38
N THR A 495 20.59 -25.67 12.64
CA THR A 495 20.42 -24.41 13.39
C THR A 495 20.34 -24.57 14.92
N GLY A 496 20.19 -25.80 15.42
CA GLY A 496 20.07 -26.07 16.86
C GLY A 496 18.84 -25.41 17.49
N PHE A 497 17.70 -25.42 16.79
CA PHE A 497 16.45 -24.85 17.33
C PHE A 497 16.06 -25.57 18.64
N PRO A 498 15.70 -24.86 19.72
CA PRO A 498 15.58 -25.43 21.07
C PRO A 498 14.32 -26.29 21.33
N THR A 499 13.71 -26.84 20.28
CA THR A 499 12.48 -27.64 20.36
C THR A 499 12.72 -29.01 19.70
N GLU A 500 12.41 -30.10 20.43
CA GLU A 500 12.52 -31.47 19.90
C GLU A 500 11.38 -31.85 18.95
N ASP A 501 10.27 -31.09 18.95
CA ASP A 501 9.14 -31.27 18.05
C ASP A 501 9.45 -30.74 16.63
N SER A 502 9.61 -31.69 15.70
CA SER A 502 9.81 -31.42 14.27
C SER A 502 8.58 -30.78 13.60
N VAL A 503 7.36 -31.01 14.11
CA VAL A 503 6.12 -30.42 13.59
C VAL A 503 6.04 -28.94 13.97
N LYS A 504 6.23 -28.59 15.25
CA LYS A 504 6.31 -27.20 15.71
C LYS A 504 7.43 -26.44 14.98
N THR A 505 8.59 -27.05 14.80
CA THR A 505 9.72 -26.47 14.05
C THR A 505 9.35 -26.20 12.59
N ALA A 506 8.73 -27.16 11.88
CA ALA A 506 8.26 -26.98 10.51
C ALA A 506 7.16 -25.91 10.38
N GLN A 507 6.25 -25.81 11.36
CA GLN A 507 5.21 -24.77 11.39
C GLN A 507 5.81 -23.36 11.56
N LEU A 508 6.78 -23.20 12.47
CA LEU A 508 7.51 -21.93 12.65
C LEU A 508 8.29 -21.53 11.40
N GLN A 509 8.97 -22.48 10.77
CA GLN A 509 9.67 -22.26 9.51
C GLN A 509 8.70 -21.84 8.39
N ALA A 510 7.52 -22.45 8.31
CA ALA A 510 6.46 -22.06 7.39
C ALA A 510 5.83 -20.69 7.71
N ILE A 511 5.86 -20.24 8.97
CA ILE A 511 5.49 -18.88 9.38
C ILE A 511 6.53 -17.87 8.86
N VAL A 512 7.82 -18.10 9.12
CA VAL A 512 8.90 -17.20 8.67
C VAL A 512 8.91 -17.04 7.15
N ARG A 513 8.77 -18.15 6.39
CA ARG A 513 8.61 -18.10 4.92
C ARG A 513 7.44 -17.24 4.47
N ARG A 514 6.26 -17.41 5.09
CA ARG A 514 5.06 -16.62 4.73
C ARG A 514 5.26 -15.15 5.04
N LEU A 515 5.88 -14.80 6.16
CA LEU A 515 6.24 -13.41 6.48
C LEU A 515 7.23 -12.81 5.48
N GLN A 516 8.29 -13.54 5.12
CA GLN A 516 9.26 -13.09 4.11
C GLN A 516 8.61 -12.93 2.73
N GLY A 517 7.71 -13.82 2.31
CA GLY A 517 6.95 -13.69 1.05
C GLY A 517 5.95 -12.53 1.04
N ILE A 518 5.29 -12.26 2.17
CA ILE A 518 4.46 -11.07 2.37
C ILE A 518 5.30 -9.79 2.20
N VAL A 519 6.46 -9.70 2.87
CA VAL A 519 7.35 -8.55 2.76
C VAL A 519 7.96 -8.43 1.36
N ALA A 520 8.34 -9.53 0.71
CA ALA A 520 8.82 -9.52 -0.68
C ALA A 520 7.74 -9.04 -1.67
N SER A 521 6.45 -9.21 -1.35
CA SER A 521 5.36 -8.59 -2.10
C SER A 521 5.24 -7.08 -1.82
N MET A 522 5.50 -6.66 -0.58
CA MET A 522 5.49 -5.24 -0.17
C MET A 522 6.65 -4.44 -0.78
N THR A 523 7.85 -5.03 -0.92
CA THR A 523 9.04 -4.35 -1.48
C THR A 523 8.88 -3.94 -2.95
N ARG A 524 7.98 -4.59 -3.69
CA ARG A 524 7.63 -4.26 -5.08
C ARG A 524 6.74 -3.02 -5.21
N ILE A 525 6.15 -2.53 -4.12
CA ILE A 525 5.36 -1.29 -4.11
C ILE A 525 6.33 -0.09 -4.16
N PRO A 526 6.23 0.82 -5.15
CA PRO A 526 7.18 1.93 -5.29
C PRO A 526 7.29 2.82 -4.05
N THR A 527 6.15 3.11 -3.40
CA THR A 527 6.12 3.92 -2.18
C THR A 527 6.83 3.24 -1.01
N PHE A 528 6.80 1.91 -0.91
CA PHE A 528 7.63 1.15 0.04
C PHE A 528 9.10 1.32 -0.32
N ARG A 529 9.46 1.12 -1.59
CA ARG A 529 10.85 1.19 -2.06
C ARG A 529 11.48 2.56 -1.86
N ARG A 530 10.75 3.66 -2.12
CA ARG A 530 11.22 5.03 -1.82
C ARG A 530 11.42 5.27 -0.33
N ARG A 531 10.48 4.85 0.52
CA ARG A 531 10.62 4.95 1.99
C ARG A 531 11.77 4.08 2.50
N PHE A 532 11.96 2.90 1.92
CA PHE A 532 13.06 2.00 2.22
C PHE A 532 14.42 2.60 1.85
N LYS A 533 14.58 3.21 0.66
CA LYS A 533 15.81 3.96 0.29
C LYS A 533 16.20 5.00 1.35
N ASN A 534 15.22 5.68 1.96
CA ASN A 534 15.48 6.63 3.05
C ASN A 534 15.89 5.93 4.36
N LEU A 535 15.23 4.83 4.74
CA LEU A 535 15.63 4.01 5.89
C LEU A 535 17.08 3.51 5.76
N VAL A 536 17.47 2.99 4.58
CA VAL A 536 18.84 2.52 4.33
C VAL A 536 19.87 3.64 4.51
N LYS A 537 19.56 4.86 4.04
CA LYS A 537 20.42 6.04 4.27
C LYS A 537 20.58 6.39 5.76
N VAL A 538 19.50 6.33 6.54
CA VAL A 538 19.56 6.59 7.99
C VAL A 538 20.42 5.54 8.70
N LEU A 539 20.23 4.25 8.38
CA LEU A 539 21.03 3.17 8.95
C LEU A 539 22.50 3.23 8.52
N TYR A 540 22.80 3.64 7.29
CA TYR A 540 24.18 3.87 6.82
C TYR A 540 24.88 4.99 7.59
N ILE A 541 24.19 6.13 7.79
CA ILE A 541 24.72 7.26 8.58
C ILE A 541 25.01 6.83 10.01
N GLU A 542 24.15 6.01 10.62
CA GLU A 542 24.39 5.51 11.97
C GLU A 542 25.57 4.54 12.03
N ALA A 543 25.65 3.60 11.09
CA ALA A 543 26.75 2.63 11.02
C ALA A 543 28.11 3.32 10.79
N ALA A 544 28.14 4.40 9.99
CA ALA A 544 29.32 5.25 9.81
C ALA A 544 29.73 5.98 11.10
N LYS A 545 28.78 6.52 11.88
CA LYS A 545 29.08 7.12 13.19
C LYS A 545 29.65 6.10 14.18
N THR A 546 29.10 4.87 14.20
CA THR A 546 29.62 3.83 15.10
C THR A 546 31.05 3.43 14.72
N ALA A 547 31.40 3.41 13.43
CA ALA A 547 32.76 3.15 12.97
C ALA A 547 33.75 4.24 13.43
N VAL A 548 33.42 5.52 13.20
CA VAL A 548 34.25 6.67 13.65
C VAL A 548 34.36 6.70 15.19
N GLY A 549 33.29 6.36 15.91
CA GLY A 549 33.30 6.20 17.36
C GLY A 549 34.25 5.10 17.82
N SER A 550 34.22 3.92 17.18
CA SER A 550 35.15 2.83 17.50
C SER A 550 36.61 3.16 17.18
N GLU A 551 36.91 3.85 16.08
CA GLU A 551 38.27 4.28 15.75
C GLU A 551 38.82 5.24 16.80
N SER A 552 38.02 6.22 17.25
CA SER A 552 38.43 7.14 18.31
C SER A 552 38.67 6.44 19.66
N LEU A 553 37.86 5.43 19.99
CA LEU A 553 38.01 4.62 21.20
C LEU A 553 39.21 3.67 21.11
N GLU A 554 39.54 3.11 19.94
CA GLU A 554 40.77 2.35 19.73
C GLU A 554 42.02 3.23 19.79
N GLU A 555 41.97 4.48 19.30
CA GLU A 555 43.03 5.46 19.54
C GLU A 555 43.21 5.78 21.04
N GLU A 556 42.12 5.94 21.79
CA GLU A 556 42.18 6.25 23.23
C GLU A 556 42.64 5.04 24.07
N ILE A 557 42.21 3.82 23.70
CA ILE A 557 42.67 2.56 24.29
C ILE A 557 44.13 2.27 23.94
N SER A 558 44.60 2.59 22.73
CA SER A 558 46.00 2.42 22.36
C SER A 558 46.92 3.45 23.04
N ARG A 559 46.50 4.72 23.13
CA ARG A 559 47.21 5.77 23.91
C ARG A 559 47.29 5.41 25.40
N SER A 560 46.21 4.93 26.01
CA SER A 560 46.22 4.51 27.43
C SER A 560 47.05 3.24 27.68
N ARG A 561 47.05 2.26 26.76
CA ARG A 561 47.95 1.08 26.82
C ARG A 561 49.42 1.45 26.66
N GLN A 562 49.75 2.51 25.92
CA GLN A 562 51.12 3.05 25.86
C GLN A 562 51.49 3.80 27.15
N ALA A 563 50.58 4.58 27.73
CA ALA A 563 50.80 5.27 29.00
C ALA A 563 51.06 4.31 30.18
N SER A 564 50.41 3.13 30.19
CA SER A 564 50.61 2.11 31.22
C SER A 564 51.90 1.27 31.07
N LYS A 565 52.71 1.49 30.03
CA LYS A 565 54.00 0.80 29.80
C LYS A 565 55.19 1.77 29.89
N LYS A 566 55.36 2.40 31.06
CA LYS A 566 56.62 3.07 31.42
C LYS A 566 57.15 2.56 32.76
N PRO A 567 58.25 1.77 32.77
CA PRO A 567 58.98 1.48 34.00
C PRO A 567 59.62 2.77 34.52
N SER A 568 59.70 2.91 35.85
CA SER A 568 60.45 3.98 36.49
C SER A 568 61.95 3.72 36.38
N SER A 569 62.70 4.65 35.77
CA SER A 569 64.16 4.75 35.94
C SER A 569 64.58 6.21 36.11
N VAL A 570 65.48 6.44 37.06
CA VAL A 570 65.91 7.75 37.58
C VAL A 570 67.21 8.21 36.91
N ALA A 571 67.44 9.53 36.86
CA ALA A 571 68.64 10.23 36.37
C ALA A 571 68.87 10.15 34.84
N GLN A 572 69.62 11.06 34.20
CA GLN A 572 70.54 12.10 34.69
C GLN A 572 70.56 13.32 33.75
N GLU A 573 71.04 14.47 34.23
CA GLU A 573 71.29 15.69 33.44
C GLU A 573 72.40 15.51 32.38
N ILE A 574 72.39 16.32 31.31
CA ILE A 574 73.42 17.35 30.98
C ILE A 574 73.16 18.00 29.60
N GLY A 575 73.05 19.33 29.61
CA GLY A 575 73.57 20.33 28.65
C GLY A 575 73.51 20.18 27.11
N GLY A 576 73.19 21.30 26.42
CA GLY A 576 73.90 21.63 25.17
C GLY A 576 73.16 22.37 24.04
N SER A 577 73.17 23.72 24.09
CA SER A 577 73.31 24.65 22.94
C SER A 577 72.44 24.52 21.66
N ASN A 578 71.41 25.38 21.60
CA ASN A 578 71.17 26.49 20.63
C ASN A 578 71.23 26.35 19.08
N PRO A 579 70.54 27.26 18.34
CA PRO A 579 70.01 26.98 16.98
C PRO A 579 70.66 27.79 15.85
N LYS A 580 70.21 27.56 14.60
CA LYS A 580 70.33 28.53 13.49
C LYS A 580 69.05 28.63 12.66
N SER A 581 68.68 29.87 12.34
CA SER A 581 67.62 30.27 11.42
C SER A 581 68.17 30.63 10.03
N ASN A 582 67.31 30.56 9.01
CA ASN A 582 67.19 31.48 7.85
C ASN A 582 66.01 30.97 6.98
N THR A 583 64.93 31.72 6.65
CA THR A 583 64.80 32.90 5.74
C THR A 583 65.23 32.58 4.29
N ASN A 584 64.46 32.81 3.22
CA ASN A 584 63.13 33.42 2.96
C ASN A 584 62.37 32.56 1.89
N PHE A 585 61.24 32.87 1.23
CA PHE A 585 60.57 34.14 0.84
C PHE A 585 59.03 34.00 0.64
N ALA A 586 58.43 35.11 0.22
CA ALA A 586 57.06 35.44 -0.17
C ALA A 586 56.61 34.77 -1.51
N GLU A 587 55.39 34.96 -2.07
CA GLU A 587 54.40 36.04 -1.92
C GLU A 587 53.00 35.62 -2.46
N GLY A 588 51.95 36.37 -2.16
CA GLY A 588 50.66 36.33 -2.89
C GLY A 588 49.44 35.91 -2.07
N GLY A 589 48.73 36.89 -1.50
CA GLY A 589 47.41 36.68 -0.88
C GLY A 589 46.30 37.47 -1.56
N CYS A 590 45.05 37.16 -1.22
CA CYS A 590 43.92 38.10 -1.20
C CYS A 590 42.86 37.57 -0.22
N GLU A 591 42.46 38.42 0.72
CA GLU A 591 41.36 38.20 1.66
C GLU A 591 40.01 38.47 0.99
N GLU A 592 38.91 37.90 1.51
CA GLU A 592 37.85 38.75 2.05
C GLU A 592 36.87 38.01 3.01
N THR A 593 36.98 38.38 4.28
CA THR A 593 35.90 38.57 5.28
C THR A 593 34.75 37.56 5.42
N THR A 594 34.92 36.61 6.35
CA THR A 594 33.82 36.14 7.21
C THR A 594 33.36 37.26 8.16
N LYS A 595 32.05 37.33 8.42
CA LYS A 595 31.48 38.10 9.54
C LYS A 595 30.66 37.18 10.44
N ASP A 596 31.16 36.97 11.66
CA ASP A 596 30.40 36.35 12.76
C ASP A 596 29.31 37.29 13.28
N GLY A 597 28.27 36.70 13.88
CA GLY A 597 27.12 37.40 14.42
C GLY A 597 26.26 36.52 15.32
N ASN A 598 26.80 36.14 16.48
CA ASN A 598 26.07 35.42 17.53
C ASN A 598 24.76 36.12 17.94
N SER A 599 23.68 35.35 18.13
CA SER A 599 22.82 35.56 19.29
C SER A 599 22.08 34.29 19.69
N ILE A 600 21.92 34.11 21.00
CA ILE A 600 21.27 32.98 21.67
C ILE A 600 20.00 33.52 22.33
N VAL A 601 18.84 32.91 22.05
CA VAL A 601 17.75 32.50 22.97
C VAL A 601 16.84 31.55 22.20
#